data_AF-A0A1F3XTB5-F1
#
_entry.id   AF-A0A1F3XTB5-F1
#
_cell.length_a   1.000
_cell.length_b   1.000
_cell.length_c   1.000
_cell.angle_alpha   90.00
_cell.angle_beta   90.00
_cell.angle_gamma   90.00
#
_symmetry.space_group_name_H-M   'P 1'
#
loop_
_entity.id
_entity.type
_entity.pdbx_description
1 polymer ?
#
loop_
_entity_poly.entity_id
_entity_poly.type
_entity_poly.pdbx_seq_one_letter_code
_entity_poly.pdbx_strand_id
1 'polypeptide(L)'
;MAEFQYQGVDKQGKKVTGTLEAASEGDLRMLLRNMGVRPQKISKSGVLNSDLKSLVGVGKSVKLETLVSFTRQLQVLVSSGIPLVQALDILSEQTNSSVMKRTVTVIKEKVSAGSYFWEAISGYPKIFPKIFIALMRAGEASGAMDQMLKRLTRYLEDADRLRKLVKSAMLYPIIVVLIGIGVISLMLVFVIPKFEELLKSSGQALPGPTQFVITISHFFANNVLYIFGGVGIFIFLLTRYLKTSEGRAIKDRLVFQLPIFGNLSQKAGVARFSRTMQTLLSAGVTLIDAIDICKSTIDNAVLETAVAKIRGDVEAGKTLGAVIAKLGVFPPMAVQMISVGESTGALDKMLDKVADFYESEVETMVNGLTKLIEPLILVFLGGTVGGLMIAMYLPIFKLAGSA
;
A
#
# COMPACT_ATOMS: atom_id res chain seq x y z
N MET A 1 26.17 -19.44 36.73
CA MET A 1 27.35 -19.20 35.87
C MET A 1 26.86 -18.48 34.63
N ALA A 2 27.67 -17.63 34.00
CA ALA A 2 27.25 -16.89 32.81
C ALA A 2 27.90 -17.50 31.56
N GLU A 3 27.13 -17.62 30.48
CA GLU A 3 27.67 -18.03 29.19
C GLU A 3 28.40 -16.83 28.56
N PHE A 4 29.55 -17.07 27.93
CA PHE A 4 30.33 -16.04 27.24
C PHE A 4 30.66 -16.50 25.83
N GLN A 5 30.50 -15.61 24.85
CA GLN A 5 31.06 -15.79 23.52
C GLN A 5 32.50 -15.27 23.49
N TYR A 6 33.40 -16.05 22.91
CA TYR A 6 34.79 -15.66 22.72
C TYR A 6 35.21 -15.78 21.26
N GLN A 7 36.12 -14.91 20.87
CA GLN A 7 36.90 -15.00 19.65
C GLN A 7 38.37 -14.87 20.01
N GLY A 8 39.18 -15.84 19.58
CA GLY A 8 40.60 -15.89 19.85
C GLY A 8 41.38 -16.55 18.73
N VAL A 9 42.68 -16.73 18.97
CA VAL A 9 43.60 -17.38 18.03
C VAL A 9 44.27 -18.54 18.76
N ASP A 10 44.28 -19.72 18.16
CA ASP A 10 44.98 -20.89 18.70
C ASP A 10 46.51 -20.79 18.51
N LYS A 11 47.25 -21.77 19.04
CA LYS A 11 48.72 -21.82 18.92
C LYS A 11 49.24 -21.91 17.47
N GLN A 12 48.39 -22.26 16.51
CA GLN A 12 48.72 -22.38 15.09
C GLN A 12 48.35 -21.11 14.29
N GLY A 13 47.86 -20.06 14.96
CA GLY A 13 47.46 -18.82 14.32
C GLY A 13 46.05 -18.85 13.73
N LYS A 14 45.28 -19.91 13.96
CA LYS A 14 43.92 -20.05 13.42
C LYS A 14 42.91 -19.36 14.33
N LYS A 15 41.99 -18.60 13.74
CA LYS A 15 40.90 -17.95 14.49
C LYS A 15 39.91 -19.02 14.98
N VAL A 16 39.64 -19.02 16.27
CA VAL A 16 38.69 -19.92 16.95
C VAL A 16 37.62 -19.10 17.64
N THR A 17 36.35 -19.46 17.43
CA THR A 17 35.18 -18.82 18.02
C THR A 17 34.29 -19.87 18.67
N GLY A 18 33.75 -19.59 19.86
CA GLY A 18 32.85 -20.50 20.55
C GLY A 18 32.13 -19.85 21.72
N THR A 19 31.26 -20.61 22.37
CA THR A 19 30.60 -20.26 23.64
C THR A 19 31.14 -21.13 24.77
N LEU A 20 31.37 -20.53 25.93
CA LEU A 20 31.84 -21.21 27.14
C LEU A 20 31.23 -20.56 28.38
N GLU A 21 30.89 -21.38 29.38
CA GLU A 21 30.41 -20.89 30.66
C GLU A 21 31.57 -20.57 31.61
N ALA A 22 31.49 -19.41 32.26
CA ALA A 22 32.47 -19.00 33.27
C ALA A 22 31.81 -18.18 34.38
N ALA A 23 32.45 -18.10 35.54
CA ALA A 23 31.99 -17.26 36.65
C ALA A 23 32.25 -15.77 36.39
N SER A 24 33.36 -15.43 35.71
CA SER A 24 33.71 -14.06 35.32
C SER A 24 34.46 -14.02 33.97
N GLU A 25 34.55 -12.84 33.35
CA GLU A 25 35.38 -12.66 32.15
C GLU A 25 36.87 -12.95 32.42
N GLY A 26 37.32 -12.68 33.65
CA GLY A 26 38.67 -13.04 34.11
C GLY A 26 38.88 -14.55 34.10
N ASP A 27 37.94 -15.31 34.64
CA ASP A 27 37.99 -16.78 34.65
C ASP A 27 37.95 -17.37 33.25
N LEU A 28 37.12 -16.81 32.35
CA LEU A 28 37.08 -17.25 30.96
C LEU A 28 38.42 -17.02 30.26
N ARG A 29 39.10 -15.89 30.50
CA ARG A 29 40.44 -15.63 29.92
C ARG A 29 41.47 -16.65 30.40
N MET A 30 41.40 -17.08 31.65
CA MET A 30 42.29 -18.13 32.18
C MET A 30 41.98 -19.48 31.54
N LEU A 31 40.69 -19.85 31.43
CA LEU A 31 40.24 -21.08 30.78
C LEU A 31 40.68 -21.16 29.31
N LEU A 32 40.51 -20.06 28.56
CA LEU A 32 40.95 -19.96 27.17
C LEU A 32 42.48 -20.06 27.02
N ARG A 33 43.25 -19.43 27.92
CA ARG A 33 44.71 -19.56 27.93
C ARG A 33 45.16 -21.00 28.22
N ASN A 34 44.50 -21.69 29.14
CA ASN A 34 44.79 -23.10 29.44
C ASN A 34 44.48 -24.02 28.24
N MET A 35 43.46 -23.69 27.45
CA MET A 35 43.16 -24.36 26.18
C MET A 35 44.07 -23.94 25.01
N GLY A 36 45.07 -23.08 25.26
CA GLY A 36 46.00 -22.62 24.23
C GLY A 36 45.41 -21.59 23.25
N VAL A 37 44.27 -20.97 23.58
CA VAL A 37 43.62 -19.94 22.78
C VAL A 37 43.90 -18.57 23.38
N ARG A 38 44.50 -17.67 22.61
CA ARG A 38 44.69 -16.28 23.01
C ARG A 38 43.42 -15.48 22.70
N PRO A 39 42.67 -15.00 23.71
CA PRO A 39 41.42 -14.27 23.48
C PRO A 39 41.72 -12.90 22.87
N GLN A 40 40.98 -12.54 21.81
CA GLN A 40 40.98 -11.21 21.20
C GLN A 40 39.74 -10.41 21.58
N LYS A 41 38.59 -11.08 21.72
CA LYS A 41 37.32 -10.46 22.11
C LYS A 41 36.52 -11.44 22.95
N ILE A 42 36.05 -10.98 24.11
CA ILE A 42 35.15 -11.73 24.98
C ILE A 42 33.91 -10.87 25.18
N SER A 43 32.74 -11.47 25.02
CA SER A 43 31.44 -10.82 25.26
C SER A 43 30.59 -11.75 26.10
N LYS A 44 30.00 -11.23 27.17
CA LYS A 44 29.01 -11.98 27.95
C LYS A 44 27.83 -12.33 27.05
N SER A 45 27.53 -13.62 26.92
CA SER A 45 26.35 -14.11 26.23
C SER A 45 25.20 -13.97 27.22
N GLY A 46 24.56 -12.81 27.22
CA GLY A 46 23.48 -12.51 28.17
C GLY A 46 22.72 -11.24 27.85
N VAL A 47 21.48 -11.45 27.39
CA VAL A 47 20.29 -10.57 27.48
C VAL A 47 20.13 -9.43 26.46
N LEU A 48 21.17 -8.89 25.83
CA LEU A 48 20.97 -7.69 24.97
C LEU A 48 20.86 -7.88 23.46
N ASN A 49 21.14 -9.07 22.89
CA ASN A 49 21.14 -9.24 21.42
C ASN A 49 20.06 -10.19 20.86
N SER A 50 19.44 -11.04 21.67
CA SER A 50 18.29 -11.86 21.25
C SER A 50 16.99 -11.04 21.25
N ASP A 51 16.80 -10.18 22.24
CA ASP A 51 15.58 -9.34 22.35
C ASP A 51 15.59 -8.16 21.38
N LEU A 52 16.76 -7.61 21.04
CA LEU A 52 16.85 -6.56 20.02
C LEU A 52 16.59 -7.09 18.60
N LYS A 53 16.90 -8.36 18.29
CA LYS A 53 16.54 -8.96 16.98
C LYS A 53 15.08 -9.41 16.90
N SER A 54 14.44 -9.77 18.02
CA SER A 54 13.00 -10.01 18.07
C SER A 54 12.19 -8.70 17.98
N LEU A 55 12.75 -7.59 18.49
CA LEU A 55 12.18 -6.24 18.35
C LEU A 55 12.38 -5.61 16.95
N VAL A 56 13.36 -6.05 16.15
CA VAL A 56 13.57 -5.54 14.76
C VAL A 56 12.48 -5.95 13.77
N GLY A 57 11.54 -6.82 14.17
CA GLY A 57 10.30 -7.12 13.42
C GLY A 57 9.12 -6.21 13.76
N VAL A 58 9.16 -5.52 14.90
CA VAL A 58 8.09 -4.66 15.42
C VAL A 58 8.11 -3.35 14.65
N GLY A 59 7.60 -3.37 13.42
CA GLY A 59 7.53 -2.17 12.59
C GLY A 59 7.46 -2.39 11.09
N LYS A 60 7.70 -3.61 10.60
CA LYS A 60 7.66 -3.92 9.16
C LYS A 60 6.25 -4.36 8.76
N SER A 61 5.67 -3.69 7.76
CA SER A 61 4.40 -4.09 7.15
C SER A 61 4.61 -5.27 6.19
N VAL A 62 3.56 -6.05 5.98
CA VAL A 62 3.50 -7.07 4.92
C VAL A 62 2.67 -6.57 3.73
N LYS A 63 2.85 -7.18 2.56
CA LYS A 63 1.96 -6.91 1.41
C LYS A 63 0.56 -7.44 1.74
N LEU A 64 -0.47 -6.76 1.22
CA LEU A 64 -1.87 -7.19 1.37
C LEU A 64 -2.06 -8.63 0.86
N GLU A 65 -1.48 -8.95 -0.30
CA GLU A 65 -1.49 -10.31 -0.89
C GLU A 65 -0.99 -11.39 0.09
N THR A 66 0.06 -11.09 0.87
CA THR A 66 0.60 -12.00 1.88
C THR A 66 -0.37 -12.18 3.05
N LEU A 67 -1.01 -11.10 3.50
CA LEU A 67 -2.03 -11.15 4.55
C LEU A 67 -3.27 -11.94 4.09
N VAL A 68 -3.73 -11.72 2.86
CA VAL A 68 -4.85 -12.45 2.24
C VAL A 68 -4.54 -13.94 2.19
N SER A 69 -3.37 -14.32 1.68
CA SER A 69 -2.96 -15.73 1.60
C SER A 69 -2.87 -16.38 2.99
N PHE A 70 -2.26 -15.70 3.96
CA PHE A 70 -2.18 -16.17 5.34
C PHE A 70 -3.57 -16.41 5.94
N THR A 71 -4.47 -15.42 5.78
CA THR A 71 -5.83 -15.49 6.35
C THR A 71 -6.65 -16.60 5.71
N ARG A 72 -6.57 -16.76 4.38
CA ARG A 72 -7.25 -17.83 3.65
C ARG A 72 -6.77 -19.21 4.11
N GLN A 73 -5.45 -19.40 4.21
CA GLN A 73 -4.90 -20.68 4.67
C GLN A 73 -5.27 -20.97 6.13
N LEU A 74 -5.21 -19.96 7.00
CA LEU A 74 -5.68 -20.07 8.38
C LEU A 74 -7.16 -20.46 8.45
N GLN A 75 -8.00 -19.80 7.66
CA GLN A 75 -9.42 -20.11 7.56
C GLN A 75 -9.63 -21.57 7.16
N VAL A 76 -8.96 -22.05 6.11
CA VAL A 76 -9.08 -23.46 5.66
C VAL A 76 -8.68 -24.43 6.77
N LEU A 77 -7.53 -24.22 7.41
CA LEU A 77 -7.05 -25.11 8.48
C LEU A 77 -8.03 -25.15 9.67
N VAL A 78 -8.50 -23.98 10.12
CA VAL A 78 -9.46 -23.89 11.23
C VAL A 78 -10.82 -24.49 10.85
N SER A 79 -11.31 -24.26 9.62
CA SER A 79 -12.54 -24.90 9.12
C SER A 79 -12.44 -26.42 9.05
N SER A 80 -11.24 -26.96 8.85
CA SER A 80 -10.97 -28.41 8.87
C SER A 80 -10.87 -29.00 10.27
N GLY A 81 -11.10 -28.20 11.33
CA GLY A 81 -11.02 -28.64 12.72
C GLY A 81 -9.60 -28.74 13.26
N ILE A 82 -8.60 -28.22 12.54
CA ILE A 82 -7.22 -28.20 13.03
C ILE A 82 -7.11 -27.16 14.15
N PRO A 83 -6.55 -27.52 15.33
CA PRO A 83 -6.35 -26.59 16.43
C PRO A 83 -5.54 -25.36 16.02
N LEU A 84 -5.90 -24.18 16.53
CA LEU A 84 -5.30 -22.91 16.13
C LEU A 84 -3.78 -22.88 16.26
N VAL A 85 -3.22 -23.41 17.35
CA VAL A 85 -1.77 -23.48 17.57
C VAL A 85 -1.08 -24.30 16.47
N GLN A 86 -1.66 -25.45 16.11
CA GLN A 86 -1.14 -26.31 15.04
C GLN A 86 -1.29 -25.64 13.67
N ALA A 87 -2.40 -24.95 13.42
CA ALA A 87 -2.59 -24.18 12.20
C ALA A 87 -1.51 -23.07 12.06
N LEU A 88 -1.23 -22.33 13.14
CA LEU A 88 -0.18 -21.31 13.15
C LEU A 88 1.22 -21.90 12.93
N ASP A 89 1.48 -23.11 13.43
CA ASP A 89 2.74 -23.82 13.21
C ASP A 89 2.95 -24.12 11.71
N ILE A 90 1.97 -24.76 11.08
CA ILE A 90 1.96 -25.06 9.64
C ILE A 90 2.17 -23.79 8.81
N LEU A 91 1.46 -22.70 9.14
CA LEU A 91 1.57 -21.43 8.42
C LEU A 91 2.94 -20.76 8.59
N SER A 92 3.57 -20.92 9.75
CA SER A 92 4.90 -20.38 10.00
C SER A 92 5.97 -21.07 9.15
N GLU A 93 5.76 -22.33 8.78
CA GLU A 93 6.67 -23.09 7.91
C GLU A 93 6.44 -22.78 6.42
N GLN A 94 5.19 -22.60 6.02
CA GLN A 94 4.80 -22.43 4.61
C GLN A 94 4.91 -21.00 4.07
N THR A 95 5.07 -19.99 4.92
CA THR A 95 5.08 -18.59 4.45
C THR A 95 6.42 -18.18 3.82
N ASN A 96 6.35 -17.61 2.61
CA ASN A 96 7.51 -17.09 1.89
C ASN A 96 8.03 -15.75 2.44
N SER A 97 7.24 -15.07 3.26
CA SER A 97 7.63 -13.77 3.83
C SER A 97 8.37 -13.96 5.15
N SER A 98 9.66 -13.60 5.19
CA SER A 98 10.46 -13.68 6.42
C SER A 98 9.86 -12.86 7.58
N VAL A 99 9.20 -11.72 7.26
CA VAL A 99 8.51 -10.89 8.26
C VAL A 99 7.28 -11.60 8.79
N MET A 100 6.46 -12.19 7.91
CA MET A 100 5.28 -12.94 8.32
C MET A 100 5.66 -14.17 9.14
N LYS A 101 6.67 -14.94 8.69
CA LYS A 101 7.19 -16.11 9.39
C LYS A 101 7.52 -15.81 10.83
N ARG A 102 8.39 -14.82 11.07
CA ARG A 102 8.78 -14.40 12.43
C ARG A 102 7.59 -13.96 13.26
N THR A 103 6.67 -13.20 12.66
CA THR A 103 5.48 -12.69 13.35
C THR A 103 4.57 -13.84 13.78
N VAL A 104 4.29 -14.79 12.88
CA VAL A 104 3.44 -15.96 13.17
C VAL A 104 4.10 -16.88 14.20
N THR A 105 5.42 -17.06 14.16
CA THR A 105 6.15 -17.84 15.19
C THR A 105 5.96 -17.23 16.58
N VAL A 106 6.12 -15.91 16.73
CA VAL A 106 5.91 -15.23 18.02
C VAL A 106 4.44 -15.30 18.46
N ILE A 107 3.50 -15.12 17.54
CA ILE A 107 2.06 -15.26 17.84
C ILE A 107 1.76 -16.68 18.32
N LYS A 108 2.28 -17.70 17.64
CA LYS A 108 2.13 -19.11 18.03
C LYS A 108 2.63 -19.33 19.45
N GLU A 109 3.83 -18.86 19.78
CA GLU A 109 4.41 -19.00 21.13
C GLU A 109 3.52 -18.36 22.21
N LYS A 110 2.99 -17.16 21.96
CA LYS A 110 2.07 -16.48 22.90
C LYS A 110 0.76 -17.24 23.09
N VAL A 111 0.17 -17.73 22.00
CA VAL A 111 -1.08 -18.49 22.07
C VAL A 111 -0.87 -19.84 22.75
N SER A 112 0.26 -20.52 22.47
CA SER A 112 0.65 -21.74 23.18
C SER A 112 0.88 -21.52 24.67
N ALA A 113 1.34 -20.32 25.06
CA ALA A 113 1.48 -19.91 26.45
C ALA A 113 0.15 -19.49 27.12
N GLY A 114 -0.98 -19.57 26.41
CA GLY A 114 -2.31 -19.29 26.94
C GLY A 114 -2.82 -17.87 26.72
N SER A 115 -2.12 -17.02 25.96
CA SER A 115 -2.67 -15.72 25.55
C SER A 115 -3.77 -15.89 24.50
N TYR A 116 -4.76 -14.99 24.51
CA TYR A 116 -5.76 -14.96 23.44
C TYR A 116 -5.12 -14.65 22.09
N PHE A 117 -5.64 -15.24 21.01
CA PHE A 117 -5.14 -15.01 19.66
C PHE A 117 -5.29 -13.54 19.25
N TRP A 118 -6.45 -12.93 19.51
CA TRP A 118 -6.68 -11.52 19.18
C TRP A 118 -5.70 -10.58 19.90
N GLU A 119 -5.29 -10.94 21.12
CA GLU A 119 -4.33 -10.18 21.91
C GLU A 119 -2.91 -10.33 21.34
N ALA A 120 -2.52 -11.55 20.97
CA ALA A 120 -1.22 -11.81 20.37
C ALA A 120 -1.01 -11.05 19.04
N ILE A 121 -2.03 -11.03 18.16
CA ILE A 121 -1.96 -10.29 16.89
C ILE A 121 -2.03 -8.77 17.06
N SER A 122 -2.64 -8.27 18.15
CA SER A 122 -2.77 -6.82 18.43
C SER A 122 -1.42 -6.12 18.60
N GLY A 123 -0.38 -6.87 18.97
CA GLY A 123 1.01 -6.38 19.03
C GLY A 123 1.62 -6.03 17.67
N TYR A 124 0.93 -6.37 16.56
CA TYR A 124 1.42 -6.15 15.19
C TYR A 124 0.41 -5.36 14.33
N PRO A 125 0.04 -4.12 14.70
CA PRO A 125 -1.02 -3.34 14.04
C PRO A 125 -0.68 -2.91 12.59
N LYS A 126 0.61 -2.97 12.21
CA LYS A 126 1.06 -2.73 10.82
C LYS A 126 0.86 -3.94 9.89
N ILE A 127 0.58 -5.11 10.46
CA ILE A 127 0.33 -6.37 9.74
C ILE A 127 -1.15 -6.69 9.84
N PHE A 128 -1.73 -6.63 11.04
CA PHE A 128 -3.13 -6.95 11.29
C PHE A 128 -3.92 -5.64 11.52
N PRO A 129 -4.79 -5.24 10.57
CA PRO A 129 -5.60 -4.03 10.72
C PRO A 129 -6.64 -4.20 11.84
N LYS A 130 -7.20 -3.08 12.35
CA LYS A 130 -8.20 -3.09 13.44
C LYS A 130 -9.38 -4.05 13.20
N ILE A 131 -9.89 -4.11 11.97
CA ILE A 131 -10.99 -5.02 11.60
C ILE A 131 -10.61 -6.50 11.79
N PHE A 132 -9.35 -6.86 11.50
CA PHE A 132 -8.83 -8.21 11.72
C PHE A 132 -8.90 -8.54 13.21
N ILE A 133 -8.32 -7.66 14.04
CA ILE A 133 -8.25 -7.85 15.49
C ILE A 133 -9.67 -7.96 16.08
N ALA A 134 -10.59 -7.09 15.67
CA ALA A 134 -11.97 -7.08 16.15
C ALA A 134 -12.73 -8.38 15.80
N LEU A 135 -12.58 -8.88 14.57
CA LEU A 135 -13.23 -10.12 14.16
C LEU A 135 -12.64 -11.34 14.87
N MET A 136 -11.32 -11.38 15.08
CA MET A 136 -10.71 -12.46 15.85
C MET A 136 -11.14 -12.42 17.32
N ARG A 137 -11.25 -11.23 17.90
CA ARG A 137 -11.76 -11.06 19.27
C ARG A 137 -13.20 -11.57 19.40
N ALA A 138 -14.07 -11.19 18.48
CA ALA A 138 -15.45 -11.64 18.45
C ALA A 138 -15.54 -13.17 18.28
N GLY A 139 -14.76 -13.73 17.34
CA GLY A 139 -14.75 -15.17 17.06
C GLY A 139 -14.18 -16.02 18.19
N GLU A 140 -13.17 -15.52 18.90
CA GLU A 140 -12.60 -16.19 20.06
C GLU A 140 -13.54 -16.13 21.27
N ALA A 141 -14.20 -14.98 21.51
CA ALA A 141 -15.17 -14.82 22.59
C ALA A 141 -16.44 -15.66 22.37
N SER A 142 -16.90 -15.80 21.12
CA SER A 142 -18.12 -16.53 20.78
C SER A 142 -17.90 -17.98 20.34
N GLY A 143 -16.64 -18.45 20.32
CA GLY A 143 -16.29 -19.76 19.77
C GLY A 143 -16.54 -19.93 18.26
N ALA A 144 -16.83 -18.84 17.53
CA ALA A 144 -17.18 -18.86 16.11
C ALA A 144 -16.00 -18.44 15.20
N MET A 145 -14.78 -18.87 15.55
CA MET A 145 -13.55 -18.50 14.83
C MET A 145 -13.61 -18.82 13.33
N ASP A 146 -14.14 -20.00 12.97
CA ASP A 146 -14.35 -20.40 11.57
C ASP A 146 -15.17 -19.38 10.78
N GLN A 147 -16.32 -18.98 11.33
CA GLN A 147 -17.22 -18.03 10.68
C GLN A 147 -16.58 -16.63 10.56
N MET A 148 -15.84 -16.18 11.58
CA MET A 148 -15.16 -14.89 11.56
C MET A 148 -14.00 -14.87 10.56
N LEU A 149 -13.22 -15.95 10.48
CA LEU A 149 -12.16 -16.12 9.49
C LEU A 149 -12.72 -16.15 8.06
N LYS A 150 -13.86 -16.81 7.82
CA LYS A 150 -14.53 -16.79 6.50
C LYS A 150 -14.90 -15.37 6.07
N ARG A 151 -15.47 -14.57 6.98
CA ARG A 151 -15.85 -13.18 6.72
C ARG A 151 -14.65 -12.28 6.49
N LEU A 152 -13.62 -12.43 7.32
CA LEU A 152 -12.37 -11.68 7.18
C LEU A 152 -11.65 -12.02 5.87
N THR A 153 -11.61 -13.29 5.50
CA THR A 153 -11.04 -13.73 4.21
C THR A 153 -11.77 -13.09 3.05
N ARG A 154 -13.11 -13.15 3.01
CA ARG A 154 -13.92 -12.48 1.97
C ARG A 154 -13.63 -10.99 1.91
N TYR A 155 -13.64 -10.30 3.05
CA TYR A 155 -13.32 -8.87 3.13
C TYR A 155 -11.94 -8.53 2.55
N LEU A 156 -10.90 -9.30 2.92
CA LEU A 156 -9.54 -9.06 2.45
C LEU A 156 -9.38 -9.38 0.96
N GLU A 157 -10.06 -10.42 0.46
CA GLU A 157 -10.07 -10.79 -0.95
C GLU A 157 -10.75 -9.73 -1.83
N ASP A 158 -11.90 -9.22 -1.40
CA ASP A 158 -12.61 -8.15 -2.11
C ASP A 158 -11.75 -6.87 -2.14
N ALA A 159 -11.09 -6.54 -1.03
CA ALA A 159 -10.16 -5.41 -0.97
C ALA A 159 -8.93 -5.60 -1.89
N ASP A 160 -8.37 -6.80 -1.95
CA ASP A 160 -7.24 -7.12 -2.83
C ASP A 160 -7.64 -7.12 -4.32
N ARG A 161 -8.84 -7.65 -4.63
CA ARG A 161 -9.43 -7.63 -5.98
C ARG A 161 -9.59 -6.20 -6.48
N LEU A 162 -10.24 -5.33 -5.69
CA LEU A 162 -10.42 -3.92 -6.03
C LEU A 162 -9.07 -3.21 -6.24
N ARG A 163 -8.10 -3.47 -5.36
CA ARG A 163 -6.75 -2.90 -5.48
C ARG A 163 -6.06 -3.37 -6.76
N LYS A 164 -6.15 -4.66 -7.10
CA LYS A 164 -5.58 -5.24 -8.31
C LYS A 164 -6.23 -4.67 -9.57
N LEU A 165 -7.55 -4.51 -9.57
CA LEU A 165 -8.31 -3.90 -10.67
C LEU A 165 -7.84 -2.47 -10.94
N VAL A 166 -7.72 -1.64 -9.90
CA VAL A 166 -7.19 -0.28 -10.05
C VAL A 166 -5.74 -0.29 -10.54
N LYS A 167 -4.91 -1.21 -10.03
CA LYS A 167 -3.50 -1.30 -10.43
C LYS A 167 -3.32 -1.78 -11.87
N SER A 168 -4.12 -2.76 -12.32
CA SER A 168 -4.05 -3.30 -13.68
C SER A 168 -4.57 -2.27 -14.69
N ALA A 169 -5.66 -1.58 -14.37
CA ALA A 169 -6.21 -0.48 -15.16
C ALA A 169 -5.17 0.62 -15.44
N MET A 170 -4.29 0.91 -14.49
CA MET A 170 -3.26 1.94 -14.64
C MET A 170 -2.00 1.49 -15.38
N LEU A 171 -1.76 0.18 -15.53
CA LEU A 171 -0.49 -0.32 -16.08
C LEU A 171 -0.32 0.06 -17.56
N TYR A 172 -1.36 -0.16 -18.37
CA TYR A 172 -1.31 0.15 -19.80
C TYR A 172 -1.06 1.65 -20.06
N PRO A 173 -1.82 2.60 -19.48
CA PRO A 173 -1.54 4.04 -19.61
C PRO A 173 -0.11 4.42 -19.25
N ILE A 174 0.43 3.87 -18.15
CA ILE A 174 1.79 4.18 -17.70
C ILE A 174 2.82 3.71 -18.73
N ILE A 175 2.67 2.49 -19.27
CA ILE A 175 3.61 1.94 -20.26
C ILE A 175 3.58 2.78 -21.54
N VAL A 176 2.39 3.09 -22.07
CA VAL A 176 2.26 3.87 -23.32
C VAL A 176 2.83 5.28 -23.15
N VAL A 177 2.54 5.95 -22.04
CA VAL A 177 3.11 7.27 -21.75
C VAL A 177 4.63 7.20 -21.61
N LEU A 178 5.17 6.17 -20.94
CA LEU A 178 6.62 6.00 -20.79
C LEU A 178 7.31 5.78 -22.14
N ILE A 179 6.78 4.88 -22.98
CA ILE A 179 7.28 4.66 -24.34
C ILE A 179 7.17 5.95 -25.16
N GLY A 180 6.03 6.63 -25.07
CA GLY A 180 5.77 7.89 -25.75
C GLY A 180 6.76 9.00 -25.39
N ILE A 181 7.00 9.21 -24.09
CA ILE A 181 8.03 10.12 -23.59
C ILE A 181 9.40 9.70 -24.10
N GLY A 182 9.71 8.41 -24.12
CA GLY A 182 10.96 7.88 -24.67
C GLY A 182 11.16 8.22 -26.15
N VAL A 183 10.14 8.00 -26.98
CA VAL A 183 10.15 8.32 -28.41
C VAL A 183 10.31 9.83 -28.64
N ILE A 184 9.52 10.66 -27.95
CA ILE A 184 9.61 12.13 -28.04
C ILE A 184 11.00 12.60 -27.60
N SER A 185 11.53 12.05 -26.51
CA SER A 185 12.88 12.38 -26.01
C SER A 185 13.95 11.99 -27.03
N LEU A 186 13.87 10.81 -27.65
CA LEU A 186 14.80 10.38 -28.69
C LEU A 186 14.73 11.30 -29.92
N MET A 187 13.53 11.71 -30.34
CA MET A 187 13.35 12.65 -31.44
C MET A 187 13.98 14.00 -31.14
N LEU A 188 13.75 14.55 -29.96
CA LEU A 188 14.33 15.82 -29.52
C LEU A 188 15.85 15.74 -29.38
N VAL A 189 16.40 14.69 -28.77
CA VAL A 189 17.84 14.63 -28.47
C VAL A 189 18.68 14.26 -29.70
N PHE A 190 18.19 13.39 -30.58
CA PHE A 190 19.00 12.84 -31.68
C PHE A 190 18.55 13.24 -33.07
N VAL A 191 17.23 13.30 -33.31
CA VAL A 191 16.69 13.46 -34.68
C VAL A 191 16.64 14.92 -35.08
N ILE A 192 16.11 15.77 -34.21
CA ILE A 192 15.93 17.20 -34.48
C ILE A 192 17.25 17.95 -34.66
N PRO A 193 18.31 17.74 -33.84
CA PRO A 193 19.59 18.41 -34.04
C PRO A 193 20.26 18.05 -35.38
N LYS A 194 20.20 16.78 -35.78
CA LYS A 194 20.71 16.34 -37.10
C LYS A 194 19.96 17.03 -38.25
N PHE A 195 18.64 17.18 -38.12
CA PHE A 195 17.84 17.91 -39.10
C PHE A 195 18.16 19.40 -39.13
N GLU A 196 18.42 20.02 -37.99
CA GLU A 196 18.85 21.42 -37.92
C GLU A 196 20.19 21.65 -38.63
N GLU A 197 21.17 20.75 -38.45
CA GLU A 197 22.47 20.82 -39.15
C GLU A 197 22.28 20.79 -40.68
N LEU A 198 21.42 19.88 -41.16
CA LEU A 198 21.07 19.79 -42.58
C LEU A 198 20.44 21.10 -43.09
N LEU A 199 19.52 21.69 -42.34
CA LEU A 199 18.83 22.93 -42.76
C LEU A 199 19.72 24.18 -42.69
N LYS A 200 20.62 24.27 -41.70
CA LYS A 200 21.61 25.35 -41.63
C LYS A 200 22.55 25.35 -42.83
N SER A 201 22.89 24.17 -43.36
CA SER A 201 23.70 24.05 -44.58
C SER A 201 23.02 24.62 -45.84
N SER A 202 21.68 24.75 -45.83
CA SER A 202 20.89 25.31 -46.93
C SER A 202 20.77 26.85 -46.91
N GLY A 203 21.30 27.54 -45.91
CA GLY A 203 21.40 29.00 -45.87
C GLY A 203 20.08 29.79 -45.72
N GLN A 204 18.93 29.12 -45.59
CA GLN A 204 17.62 29.77 -45.40
C GLN A 204 17.20 29.86 -43.92
N ALA A 205 16.44 30.91 -43.60
CA ALA A 205 15.88 31.09 -42.26
C ALA A 205 14.79 30.04 -41.96
N LEU A 206 14.86 29.45 -40.77
CA LEU A 206 13.92 28.43 -40.32
C LEU A 206 12.52 29.02 -40.07
N PRO A 207 11.43 28.33 -40.46
CA PRO A 207 10.07 28.71 -40.08
C PRO A 207 9.87 28.73 -38.56
N GLY A 208 9.01 29.65 -38.07
CA GLY A 208 8.74 29.82 -36.63
C GLY A 208 8.40 28.52 -35.86
N PRO A 209 7.49 27.65 -36.35
CA PRO A 209 7.19 26.38 -35.69
C PRO A 209 8.41 25.45 -35.56
N THR A 210 9.26 25.41 -36.60
CA THR A 210 10.51 24.63 -36.61
C THR A 210 11.52 25.18 -35.60
N GLN A 211 11.65 26.51 -35.53
CA GLN A 211 12.55 27.17 -34.59
C GLN A 211 12.13 26.92 -33.12
N PHE A 212 10.83 26.91 -32.83
CA PHE A 212 10.31 26.58 -31.50
C PHE A 212 10.68 25.15 -31.08
N VAL A 213 10.46 24.19 -31.97
CA VAL A 213 10.81 22.77 -31.72
C VAL A 213 12.31 22.58 -31.55
N ILE A 214 13.15 23.25 -32.34
CA ILE A 214 14.60 23.24 -32.20
C ILE A 214 15.04 23.85 -30.86
N THR A 215 14.39 24.92 -30.41
CA THR A 215 14.71 25.54 -29.11
C THR A 215 14.41 24.58 -27.96
N ILE A 216 13.25 23.90 -27.99
CA ILE A 216 12.91 22.86 -27.01
C ILE A 216 13.92 21.71 -27.07
N SER A 217 14.29 21.28 -28.28
CA SER A 217 15.28 20.24 -28.52
C SER A 217 16.63 20.58 -27.87
N HIS A 218 17.19 21.77 -28.10
CA HIS A 218 18.44 22.22 -27.47
C HIS A 218 18.34 22.27 -25.94
N PHE A 219 17.23 22.79 -25.41
CA PHE A 219 16.99 22.79 -23.97
C PHE A 219 16.98 21.38 -23.41
N PHE A 220 16.30 20.45 -24.08
CA PHE A 220 16.18 19.06 -23.65
C PHE A 220 17.50 18.31 -23.78
N ALA A 221 18.17 18.37 -24.93
CA ALA A 221 19.42 17.68 -25.24
C ALA A 221 20.58 18.09 -24.31
N ASN A 222 20.70 19.37 -23.99
CA ASN A 222 21.77 19.86 -23.12
C ASN A 222 21.48 19.60 -21.63
N ASN A 223 20.21 19.40 -21.26
CA ASN A 223 19.79 19.25 -19.86
C ASN A 223 19.12 17.91 -19.54
N VAL A 224 19.25 16.88 -20.38
CA VAL A 224 18.59 15.57 -20.19
C VAL A 224 18.79 15.05 -18.76
N LEU A 225 20.04 15.04 -18.28
CA LEU A 225 20.39 14.49 -16.97
C LEU A 225 19.79 15.33 -15.82
N TYR A 226 19.76 16.66 -15.96
CA TYR A 226 19.13 17.57 -14.98
C TYR A 226 17.60 17.51 -15.01
N ILE A 227 16.99 17.34 -16.18
CA ILE A 227 15.53 17.23 -16.34
C ILE A 227 15.05 15.90 -15.74
N PHE A 228 15.62 14.76 -16.15
CA PHE A 228 15.21 13.47 -15.60
C PHE A 228 15.57 13.33 -14.12
N GLY A 229 16.75 13.83 -13.70
CA GLY A 229 17.14 13.87 -12.30
C GLY A 229 16.22 14.78 -11.47
N GLY A 230 15.90 15.97 -11.98
CA GLY A 230 15.00 16.93 -11.35
C GLY A 230 13.57 16.42 -11.23
N VAL A 231 13.03 15.82 -12.29
CA VAL A 231 11.71 15.16 -12.27
C VAL A 231 11.70 13.99 -11.29
N GLY A 232 12.76 13.17 -11.27
CA GLY A 232 12.91 12.07 -10.31
C GLY A 232 12.91 12.55 -8.86
N ILE A 233 13.70 13.59 -8.56
CA ILE A 233 13.75 14.22 -7.23
C ILE A 233 12.40 14.85 -6.89
N PHE A 234 11.76 15.56 -7.83
CA PHE A 234 10.45 16.17 -7.64
C PHE A 234 9.39 15.11 -7.30
N ILE A 235 9.33 14.01 -8.06
CA ILE A 235 8.42 12.88 -7.78
C ILE A 235 8.74 12.26 -6.42
N PHE A 236 10.02 12.09 -6.07
CA PHE A 236 10.42 11.56 -4.77
C PHE A 236 9.99 12.46 -3.60
N LEU A 237 10.26 13.78 -3.70
CA LEU A 237 9.88 14.76 -2.68
C LEU A 237 8.35 14.88 -2.59
N LEU A 238 7.65 14.94 -3.73
CA LEU A 238 6.20 15.00 -3.79
C LEU A 238 5.57 13.76 -3.17
N THR A 239 6.02 12.55 -3.52
CA THR A 239 5.51 11.32 -2.92
C THR A 239 5.81 11.21 -1.43
N ARG A 240 6.91 11.80 -0.94
CA ARG A 240 7.22 11.86 0.49
C ARG A 240 6.34 12.89 1.21
N TYR A 241 6.13 14.07 0.61
CA TYR A 241 5.25 15.11 1.13
C TYR A 241 3.79 14.62 1.20
N LEU A 242 3.28 13.98 0.16
CA LEU A 242 1.92 13.42 0.11
C LEU A 242 1.69 12.28 1.11
N LYS A 243 2.74 11.71 1.72
CA LYS A 243 2.63 10.72 2.81
C LYS A 243 2.55 11.37 4.20
N THR A 244 2.80 12.68 4.32
CA THR A 244 2.59 13.42 5.56
C THR A 244 1.09 13.64 5.80
N SER A 245 0.68 13.91 7.04
CA SER A 245 -0.72 14.19 7.41
C SER A 245 -1.29 15.38 6.62
N GLU A 246 -0.53 16.47 6.53
CA GLU A 246 -0.92 17.68 5.80
C GLU A 246 -0.98 17.43 4.28
N GLY A 247 0.05 16.79 3.72
CA GLY A 247 0.08 16.45 2.30
C GLY A 247 -1.06 15.51 1.88
N ARG A 248 -1.42 14.55 2.74
CA ARG A 248 -2.59 13.67 2.53
C ARG A 248 -3.88 14.48 2.53
N ALA A 249 -4.08 15.37 3.50
CA ALA A 249 -5.28 16.21 3.56
C ALA A 249 -5.45 17.11 2.32
N ILE A 250 -4.36 17.75 1.87
CA ILE A 250 -4.37 18.59 0.65
C ILE A 250 -4.69 17.76 -0.58
N LYS A 251 -4.01 16.62 -0.74
CA LYS A 251 -4.26 15.68 -1.85
C LYS A 251 -5.72 15.24 -1.89
N ASP A 252 -6.23 14.80 -0.75
CA ASP A 252 -7.57 14.25 -0.64
C ASP A 252 -8.63 15.31 -0.91
N ARG A 253 -8.37 16.57 -0.53
CA ARG A 253 -9.21 17.72 -0.87
C ARG A 253 -9.19 18.05 -2.37
N LEU A 254 -8.01 18.06 -3.00
CA LEU A 254 -7.88 18.28 -4.45
C LEU A 254 -8.58 17.19 -5.26
N VAL A 255 -8.38 15.93 -4.87
CA VAL A 255 -9.05 14.77 -5.50
C VAL A 255 -10.56 14.90 -5.37
N PHE A 256 -11.06 15.33 -4.20
CA PHE A 256 -12.50 15.50 -3.97
C PHE A 256 -13.12 16.65 -4.79
N GLN A 257 -12.34 17.66 -5.18
CA GLN A 257 -12.81 18.79 -6.01
C GLN A 257 -12.89 18.47 -7.50
N LEU A 258 -12.18 17.44 -7.97
CA LEU A 258 -12.24 17.03 -9.37
C LEU A 258 -13.57 16.29 -9.64
N PRO A 259 -14.39 16.71 -10.61
CA PRO A 259 -15.75 16.17 -10.79
C PRO A 259 -15.83 14.64 -10.88
N ILE A 260 -14.88 14.03 -11.61
CA ILE A 260 -14.88 12.57 -11.84
C ILE A 260 -14.22 11.83 -10.67
N PHE A 261 -13.04 12.29 -10.22
CA PHE A 261 -12.29 11.62 -9.15
C PHE A 261 -12.90 11.82 -7.77
N GLY A 262 -13.58 12.94 -7.52
CA GLY A 262 -14.27 13.21 -6.28
C GLY A 262 -15.49 12.30 -6.09
N ASN A 263 -16.32 12.16 -7.12
CA ASN A 263 -17.44 11.23 -7.12
C ASN A 263 -16.95 9.77 -6.96
N LEU A 264 -15.88 9.38 -7.66
CA LEU A 264 -15.25 8.08 -7.49
C LEU A 264 -14.77 7.86 -6.04
N SER A 265 -14.06 8.83 -5.46
CA SER A 265 -13.56 8.76 -4.10
C SER A 265 -14.69 8.68 -3.07
N GLN A 266 -15.78 9.42 -3.29
CA GLN A 266 -16.97 9.41 -2.45
C GLN A 266 -17.63 8.02 -2.47
N LYS A 267 -17.96 7.50 -3.67
CA LYS A 267 -18.58 6.17 -3.82
C LYS A 267 -17.69 5.05 -3.27
N ALA A 268 -16.38 5.12 -3.52
CA ALA A 268 -15.42 4.15 -2.98
C ALA A 268 -15.34 4.18 -1.45
N GLY A 269 -15.40 5.38 -0.85
CA GLY A 269 -15.43 5.52 0.61
C GLY A 269 -16.73 5.00 1.22
N VAL A 270 -17.88 5.27 0.57
CA VAL A 270 -19.19 4.74 1.01
C VAL A 270 -19.23 3.23 0.90
N ALA A 271 -18.79 2.65 -0.22
CA ALA A 271 -18.67 1.21 -0.40
C ALA A 271 -17.85 0.56 0.71
N ARG A 272 -16.66 1.12 1.00
CA ARG A 272 -15.76 0.60 2.03
C ARG A 272 -16.31 0.75 3.44
N PHE A 273 -16.92 1.89 3.75
CA PHE A 273 -17.61 2.11 5.02
C PHE A 273 -18.72 1.07 5.20
N SER A 274 -19.60 0.91 4.21
CA SER A 274 -20.71 -0.02 4.26
C SER A 274 -20.26 -1.47 4.38
N ARG A 275 -19.27 -1.91 3.60
CA ARG A 275 -18.69 -3.26 3.68
C ARG A 275 -18.07 -3.54 5.05
N THR A 276 -17.32 -2.57 5.59
CA THR A 276 -16.68 -2.70 6.91
C THR A 276 -17.72 -2.78 8.02
N MET A 277 -18.69 -1.87 8.03
CA MET A 277 -19.80 -1.86 8.99
C MET A 277 -20.60 -3.15 8.91
N GLN A 278 -20.99 -3.59 7.71
CA GLN A 278 -21.70 -4.85 7.50
C GLN A 278 -20.93 -6.04 8.09
N THR A 279 -19.64 -6.15 7.76
CA THR A 279 -18.80 -7.26 8.22
C THR A 279 -18.72 -7.32 9.75
N LEU A 280 -18.57 -6.16 10.41
CA LEU A 280 -18.46 -6.04 11.86
C LEU A 280 -19.82 -6.28 12.55
N LEU A 281 -20.90 -5.67 12.07
CA LEU A 281 -22.23 -5.80 12.65
C LEU A 281 -22.77 -7.22 12.52
N SER A 282 -22.63 -7.85 11.34
CA SER A 282 -22.99 -9.26 11.18
C SER A 282 -22.19 -10.15 12.14
N ALA A 283 -20.98 -9.73 12.57
CA ALA A 283 -20.10 -10.44 13.50
C ALA A 283 -20.42 -10.18 14.98
N GLY A 284 -21.49 -9.44 15.26
CA GLY A 284 -21.92 -9.13 16.62
C GLY A 284 -21.09 -8.03 17.29
N VAL A 285 -20.24 -7.32 16.54
CA VAL A 285 -19.54 -6.14 17.05
C VAL A 285 -20.56 -5.02 17.23
N THR A 286 -20.46 -4.28 18.33
CA THR A 286 -21.39 -3.19 18.63
C THR A 286 -21.32 -2.08 17.57
N LEU A 287 -22.42 -1.35 17.39
CA LEU A 287 -22.47 -0.26 16.41
C LEU A 287 -21.40 0.81 16.66
N ILE A 288 -21.18 1.17 17.92
CA ILE A 288 -20.21 2.19 18.32
C ILE A 288 -18.77 1.73 18.02
N ASP A 289 -18.43 0.49 18.37
CA ASP A 289 -17.11 -0.07 18.06
C ASP A 289 -16.90 -0.21 16.56
N ALA A 290 -17.95 -0.61 15.83
CA ALA A 290 -17.90 -0.71 14.38
C ALA A 290 -17.60 0.64 13.72
N ILE A 291 -18.21 1.74 14.20
CA ILE A 291 -17.94 3.10 13.71
C ILE A 291 -16.47 3.49 13.95
N ASP A 292 -15.90 3.22 15.13
CA ASP A 292 -14.48 3.55 15.42
C ASP A 292 -13.52 2.77 14.52
N ILE A 293 -13.80 1.49 14.27
CA ILE A 293 -13.00 0.66 13.39
C ILE A 293 -13.10 1.17 11.94
N CYS A 294 -14.30 1.53 11.48
CA CYS A 294 -14.54 2.03 10.12
C CYS A 294 -13.79 3.32 9.80
N LYS A 295 -13.57 4.20 10.80
CA LYS A 295 -12.73 5.39 10.60
C LYS A 295 -11.35 5.03 10.02
N SER A 296 -10.76 3.94 10.50
CA SER A 296 -9.42 3.51 10.08
C SER A 296 -9.36 2.82 8.72
N THR A 297 -10.51 2.49 8.10
CA THR A 297 -10.55 1.85 6.79
C THR A 297 -10.71 2.85 5.66
N ILE A 298 -11.13 4.10 5.93
CA ILE A 298 -11.38 5.11 4.90
C ILE A 298 -10.08 5.77 4.45
N ASP A 299 -9.79 5.68 3.14
CA ASP A 299 -8.54 6.18 2.57
C ASP A 299 -8.51 7.72 2.40
N ASN A 300 -9.66 8.38 2.23
CA ASN A 300 -9.76 9.83 2.01
C ASN A 300 -9.97 10.57 3.33
N ALA A 301 -9.09 11.51 3.67
CA ALA A 301 -9.11 12.27 4.92
C ALA A 301 -10.39 13.11 5.13
N VAL A 302 -11.02 13.59 4.06
CA VAL A 302 -12.30 14.33 4.12
C VAL A 302 -13.42 13.41 4.61
N LEU A 303 -13.49 12.21 4.04
CA LEU A 303 -14.46 11.18 4.41
C LEU A 303 -14.18 10.63 5.82
N GLU A 304 -12.90 10.41 6.17
CA GLU A 304 -12.48 9.96 7.50
C GLU A 304 -12.92 10.98 8.58
N THR A 305 -12.71 12.27 8.33
CA THR A 305 -13.11 13.34 9.25
C THR A 305 -14.63 13.44 9.38
N ALA A 306 -15.38 13.22 8.30
CA ALA A 306 -16.84 13.19 8.34
C ALA A 306 -17.35 12.00 9.17
N VAL A 307 -16.80 10.81 8.94
CA VAL A 307 -17.18 9.58 9.67
C VAL A 307 -16.77 9.63 11.14
N ALA A 308 -15.66 10.29 11.47
CA ALA A 308 -15.24 10.48 12.86
C ALA A 308 -16.28 11.24 13.71
N LYS A 309 -17.13 12.07 13.10
CA LYS A 309 -18.21 12.78 13.80
C LYS A 309 -19.43 11.90 14.09
N ILE A 310 -19.58 10.78 13.39
CA ILE A 310 -20.75 9.90 13.52
C ILE A 310 -20.83 9.33 14.93
N ARG A 311 -19.71 8.86 15.48
CA ARG A 311 -19.65 8.20 16.78
C ARG A 311 -20.29 9.04 17.88
N GLY A 312 -19.85 10.29 18.06
CA GLY A 312 -20.35 11.15 19.14
C GLY A 312 -21.84 11.46 19.03
N ASP A 313 -22.36 11.61 17.81
CA ASP A 313 -23.78 11.86 17.57
C ASP A 313 -24.65 10.62 17.83
N VAL A 314 -24.17 9.42 17.48
CA VAL A 314 -24.87 8.15 17.75
C VAL A 314 -24.78 7.79 19.24
N GLU A 315 -23.65 8.04 19.90
CA GLU A 315 -23.51 7.92 21.36
C GLU A 315 -24.47 8.86 22.11
N ALA A 316 -24.77 10.03 21.54
CA ALA A 316 -25.77 10.96 22.05
C ALA A 316 -27.23 10.57 21.74
N GLY A 317 -27.46 9.38 21.15
CA GLY A 317 -28.79 8.82 20.89
C GLY A 317 -29.42 9.23 19.57
N LYS A 318 -28.70 9.88 18.65
CA LYS A 318 -29.21 10.16 17.31
C LYS A 318 -29.13 8.91 16.44
N THR A 319 -30.08 8.76 15.52
CA THR A 319 -30.09 7.64 14.57
C THR A 319 -28.96 7.78 13.55
N LEU A 320 -28.29 6.68 13.23
CA LEU A 320 -27.21 6.61 12.25
C LEU A 320 -27.62 7.20 10.90
N GLY A 321 -28.83 6.87 10.43
CA GLY A 321 -29.39 7.40 9.20
C GLY A 321 -29.45 8.93 9.18
N ALA A 322 -29.95 9.54 10.25
CA ALA A 322 -30.07 11.00 10.37
C ALA A 322 -28.69 11.68 10.47
N VAL A 323 -27.76 11.08 11.19
CA VAL A 323 -26.39 11.59 11.33
C VAL A 323 -25.66 11.56 10.00
N ILE A 324 -25.77 10.46 9.26
CA ILE A 324 -25.16 10.31 7.94
C ILE A 324 -25.80 11.27 6.92
N ALA A 325 -27.12 11.45 6.95
CA ALA A 325 -27.82 12.41 6.11
C ALA A 325 -27.28 13.84 6.31
N LYS A 326 -27.09 14.24 7.57
CA LYS A 326 -26.59 15.57 7.93
C LYS A 326 -25.16 15.85 7.45
N LEU A 327 -24.33 14.81 7.30
CA LEU A 327 -22.96 14.97 6.81
C LEU A 327 -22.91 15.38 5.33
N GLY A 328 -23.92 15.07 4.52
CA GLY A 328 -23.98 15.42 3.10
C GLY A 328 -22.97 14.68 2.21
N VAL A 329 -22.22 13.73 2.78
CA VAL A 329 -21.17 12.98 2.10
C VAL A 329 -21.69 11.66 1.51
N PHE A 330 -22.79 11.13 2.03
CA PHE A 330 -23.36 9.87 1.57
C PHE A 330 -24.43 10.14 0.52
N PRO A 331 -24.45 9.41 -0.62
CA PRO A 331 -25.50 9.59 -1.60
C PRO A 331 -26.88 9.22 -1.03
N PRO A 332 -27.98 9.78 -1.57
CA PRO A 332 -29.32 9.62 -1.00
C PRO A 332 -29.76 8.15 -0.84
N MET A 333 -29.40 7.28 -1.79
CA MET A 333 -29.73 5.86 -1.70
C MET A 333 -29.07 5.18 -0.49
N ALA A 334 -27.78 5.48 -0.23
CA ALA A 334 -27.08 4.94 0.95
C ALA A 334 -27.75 5.40 2.25
N VAL A 335 -28.07 6.69 2.35
CA VAL A 335 -28.77 7.27 3.52
C VAL A 335 -30.10 6.55 3.75
N GLN A 336 -30.89 6.37 2.69
CA GLN A 336 -32.20 5.72 2.78
C GLN A 336 -32.10 4.28 3.23
N MET A 337 -31.21 3.48 2.62
CA MET A 337 -31.03 2.07 2.98
C MET A 337 -30.53 1.91 4.42
N ILE A 338 -29.61 2.76 4.87
CA ILE A 338 -29.13 2.75 6.25
C ILE A 338 -30.26 3.10 7.22
N SER A 339 -31.05 4.13 6.92
CA SER A 339 -32.18 4.56 7.76
C SER A 339 -33.26 3.47 7.86
N VAL A 340 -33.57 2.80 6.74
CA VAL A 340 -34.48 1.64 6.72
C VAL A 340 -33.90 0.48 7.51
N GLY A 341 -32.61 0.17 7.34
CA GLY A 341 -31.94 -0.91 8.06
C GLY A 341 -31.92 -0.70 9.56
N GLU A 342 -31.67 0.54 10.00
CA GLU A 342 -31.73 0.92 11.42
C GLU A 342 -33.14 0.81 11.99
N SER A 343 -34.15 1.27 11.24
CA SER A 343 -35.55 1.24 11.70
C SER A 343 -36.14 -0.17 11.74
N THR A 344 -35.65 -1.08 10.89
CA THR A 344 -36.10 -2.48 10.80
C THR A 344 -35.21 -3.45 11.58
N GLY A 345 -34.13 -2.97 12.21
CA GLY A 345 -33.14 -3.81 12.87
C GLY A 345 -32.31 -4.70 11.92
N ALA A 346 -32.40 -4.46 10.61
CA ALA A 346 -31.71 -5.22 9.56
C ALA A 346 -30.56 -4.40 8.92
N LEU A 347 -29.84 -3.65 9.75
CA LEU A 347 -28.79 -2.72 9.30
C LEU A 347 -27.67 -3.44 8.54
N ASP A 348 -27.27 -4.61 9.00
CA ASP A 348 -26.23 -5.42 8.35
C ASP A 348 -26.61 -5.84 6.93
N LYS A 349 -27.85 -6.30 6.71
CA LYS A 349 -28.37 -6.66 5.38
C LYS A 349 -28.46 -5.45 4.45
N MET A 350 -28.90 -4.31 4.96
CA MET A 350 -28.98 -3.08 4.15
C MET A 350 -27.60 -2.55 3.78
N LEU A 351 -26.64 -2.60 4.71
CA LEU A 351 -25.25 -2.22 4.44
C LEU A 351 -24.58 -3.15 3.42
N ASP A 352 -24.91 -4.44 3.39
CA ASP A 352 -24.44 -5.39 2.36
C ASP A 352 -24.87 -4.93 0.96
N LYS A 353 -26.14 -4.57 0.80
CA LYS A 353 -26.67 -4.07 -0.48
C LYS A 353 -26.08 -2.73 -0.89
N VAL A 354 -25.87 -1.82 0.07
CA VAL A 354 -25.18 -0.55 -0.19
C VAL A 354 -23.74 -0.82 -0.64
N ALA A 355 -23.03 -1.73 0.03
CA ALA A 355 -21.66 -2.11 -0.32
C ALA A 355 -21.61 -2.69 -1.74
N ASP A 356 -22.39 -3.73 -2.05
CA ASP A 356 -22.43 -4.38 -3.37
C ASP A 356 -22.71 -3.37 -4.50
N PHE A 357 -23.70 -2.49 -4.30
CA PHE A 357 -24.09 -1.50 -5.29
C PHE A 357 -22.95 -0.50 -5.57
N TYR A 358 -22.38 0.11 -4.52
CA TYR A 358 -21.33 1.10 -4.71
C TYR A 358 -19.98 0.48 -5.10
N GLU A 359 -19.68 -0.77 -4.73
CA GLU A 359 -18.53 -1.52 -5.26
C GLU A 359 -18.65 -1.70 -6.78
N SER A 360 -19.84 -2.07 -7.28
CA SER A 360 -20.12 -2.21 -8.72
C SER A 360 -20.06 -0.87 -9.47
N GLU A 361 -20.59 0.20 -8.89
CA GLU A 361 -20.49 1.56 -9.44
C GLU A 361 -19.02 2.01 -9.54
N VAL A 362 -18.22 1.74 -8.51
CA VAL A 362 -16.78 2.06 -8.49
C VAL A 362 -16.04 1.29 -9.57
N GLU A 363 -16.30 0.00 -9.71
CA GLU A 363 -15.71 -0.82 -10.78
C GLU A 363 -16.08 -0.29 -12.17
N THR A 364 -17.35 0.03 -12.38
CA THR A 364 -17.84 0.61 -13.65
C THR A 364 -17.16 1.94 -13.96
N MET A 365 -17.02 2.83 -12.97
CA MET A 365 -16.33 4.11 -13.14
C MET A 365 -14.84 3.94 -13.44
N VAL A 366 -14.14 3.02 -12.76
CA VAL A 366 -12.72 2.75 -13.01
C VAL A 366 -12.52 2.20 -14.42
N ASN A 367 -13.38 1.29 -14.87
CA ASN A 367 -13.34 0.74 -16.22
C ASN A 367 -13.62 1.82 -17.27
N GLY A 368 -14.60 2.70 -17.03
CA GLY A 368 -14.91 3.84 -17.91
C GLY A 368 -13.76 4.84 -18.02
N LEU A 369 -13.15 5.21 -16.88
CA LEU A 369 -11.97 6.07 -16.85
C LEU A 369 -10.81 5.49 -17.66
N THR A 370 -10.58 4.19 -17.53
CA THR A 370 -9.51 3.50 -18.27
C THR A 370 -9.72 3.59 -19.78
N LYS A 371 -10.97 3.42 -20.25
CA LYS A 371 -11.32 3.54 -21.68
C LYS A 371 -11.17 4.97 -22.22
N LEU A 372 -11.38 5.99 -21.40
CA LEU A 372 -11.22 7.39 -21.81
C LEU A 372 -9.75 7.83 -21.88
N ILE A 373 -8.90 7.24 -21.05
CA ILE A 373 -7.47 7.55 -21.02
C ILE A 373 -6.78 7.21 -22.35
N GLU A 374 -7.17 6.11 -23.00
CA GLU A 374 -6.52 5.67 -24.25
C GLU A 374 -6.69 6.67 -25.41
N PRO A 375 -7.89 7.14 -25.77
CA PRO A 375 -8.05 8.19 -26.79
C PRO A 375 -7.30 9.48 -26.44
N LEU A 376 -7.30 9.88 -25.17
CA LEU A 376 -6.56 11.07 -24.74
C LEU A 376 -5.05 10.93 -24.94
N ILE A 377 -4.50 9.75 -24.62
CA ILE A 377 -3.09 9.44 -24.87
C ILE A 377 -2.82 9.45 -26.37
N LEU A 378 -3.66 8.83 -27.20
CA LEU A 378 -3.47 8.79 -28.65
C LEU A 378 -3.53 10.19 -29.28
N VAL A 379 -4.48 11.02 -28.87
CA VAL A 379 -4.59 12.41 -29.34
C VAL A 379 -3.40 13.23 -28.88
N PHE A 380 -2.98 13.10 -27.63
CA PHE A 380 -1.81 13.82 -27.10
C PHE A 380 -0.52 13.39 -27.80
N LEU A 381 -0.26 12.08 -27.88
CA LEU A 381 0.96 11.55 -28.47
C LEU A 381 0.99 11.77 -29.99
N GLY A 382 -0.11 11.47 -30.68
CA GLY A 382 -0.26 11.68 -32.11
C GLY A 382 -0.20 13.15 -32.48
N GLY A 383 -0.84 14.03 -31.69
CA GLY A 383 -0.76 15.48 -31.85
C GLY A 383 0.66 16.00 -31.63
N THR A 384 1.37 15.50 -30.61
CA THR A 384 2.75 15.89 -30.35
C THR A 384 3.69 15.42 -31.45
N VAL A 385 3.68 14.13 -31.80
CA VAL A 385 4.54 13.55 -32.84
C VAL A 385 4.21 14.14 -34.21
N GLY A 386 2.93 14.25 -34.55
CA GLY A 386 2.48 14.89 -35.79
C GLY A 386 2.90 16.36 -35.87
N GLY A 387 2.77 17.11 -34.77
CA GLY A 387 3.27 18.48 -34.66
C GLY A 387 4.78 18.58 -34.88
N LEU A 388 5.57 17.66 -34.29
CA LEU A 388 7.00 17.57 -34.54
C LEU A 388 7.30 17.28 -36.02
N MET A 389 6.61 16.32 -36.63
CA MET A 389 6.81 15.99 -38.05
C MET A 389 6.48 17.17 -38.96
N ILE A 390 5.35 17.86 -38.74
CA ILE A 390 4.98 19.05 -39.52
C ILE A 390 6.06 20.13 -39.39
N ALA A 391 6.53 20.39 -38.16
CA ALA A 391 7.59 21.36 -37.91
C ALA A 391 8.90 20.99 -38.65
N MET A 392 9.18 19.70 -38.83
CA MET A 392 10.37 19.24 -39.57
C MET A 392 10.23 19.29 -41.08
N TYR A 393 9.03 19.05 -41.63
CA TYR A 393 8.79 19.07 -43.09
C TYR A 393 8.48 20.47 -43.65
N LEU A 394 7.96 21.39 -42.83
CA LEU A 394 7.63 22.74 -43.27
C LEU A 394 8.80 23.50 -43.96
N PRO A 395 10.05 23.43 -43.47
CA PRO A 395 11.20 24.02 -44.16
C PRO A 395 11.45 23.41 -45.54
N ILE A 396 11.27 22.09 -45.68
CA ILE A 396 11.48 21.38 -46.94
C ILE A 396 10.45 21.84 -47.99
N PHE A 397 9.18 21.98 -47.60
CA PHE A 397 8.15 22.49 -48.52
C PHE A 397 8.39 23.94 -48.92
N LYS A 398 8.89 24.79 -48.00
CA LYS A 398 9.27 26.17 -48.35
C LYS A 398 10.45 26.20 -49.32
N LEU A 399 11.47 25.38 -49.10
CA LEU A 399 12.61 25.24 -50.02
C LEU A 399 12.13 24.81 -51.41
N ALA A 400 11.28 23.77 -51.49
CA ALA A 400 10.76 23.23 -52.74
C ALA A 400 9.77 24.15 -53.47
N GLY A 401 9.04 25.01 -52.77
CA GLY A 401 8.13 26.00 -53.36
C GLY A 401 8.76 27.36 -53.65
N SER A 402 10.01 27.59 -53.21
CA SER A 402 10.81 28.79 -53.48
C SER A 402 11.86 28.58 -54.59
N ALA A 403 11.97 27.36 -55.10
CA ALA A 403 12.64 26.98 -56.34
C ALA A 403 11.59 26.87 -57.45
#